data_AF-A0A941KH05-F1
#
_entry.id   AF-A0A941KH05-F1
#
_cell.length_a   1.000
_cell.length_b   1.000
_cell.length_c   1.000
_cell.angle_alpha   90.00
_cell.angle_beta   90.00
_cell.angle_gamma   90.00
#
_symmetry.space_group_name_H-M   'P 1'
#
loop_
_entity.id
_entity.type
_entity.pdbx_description
1 polymer ?
#
loop_
_entity_poly.entity_id
_entity_poly.type
_entity_poly.pdbx_seq_one_letter_code
_entity_poly.pdbx_strand_id
1 'polypeptide(L)'
;MTEQHLHATRSPGVRTPVLVALLLSASVLAGCARNPVPEFSYDESVPPLPSPPASAAEERPRPLHTPPVWTVAHGGAAAGTPTGRIENANAAARVEPRR
;
A
#
# COMPACT_ATOMS: atom_id res chain seq x y z
N MET A 1 -24.67 -68.84 -3.57
CA MET A 1 -24.43 -67.94 -4.72
C MET A 1 -25.66 -67.05 -4.76
N THR A 2 -25.70 -65.83 -4.21
CA THR A 2 -24.72 -64.74 -4.21
C THR A 2 -25.12 -63.73 -3.12
N GLU A 3 -24.22 -63.42 -2.19
CA GLU A 3 -24.36 -62.27 -1.27
C GLU A 3 -23.75 -61.04 -1.97
N GLN A 4 -24.57 -60.04 -2.31
CA GLN A 4 -24.08 -58.77 -2.82
C GLN A 4 -23.71 -57.86 -1.64
N HIS A 5 -22.41 -57.79 -1.34
CA HIS A 5 -21.84 -56.79 -0.45
C HIS A 5 -21.94 -55.40 -1.08
N LEU A 6 -23.01 -54.67 -0.78
CA LEU A 6 -23.11 -53.25 -1.06
C LEU A 6 -22.22 -52.51 -0.06
N HIS A 7 -20.97 -52.26 -0.43
CA HIS A 7 -20.11 -51.31 0.31
C HIS A 7 -20.67 -49.90 0.13
N ALA A 8 -21.60 -49.52 1.00
CA ALA A 8 -22.02 -48.14 1.15
C ALA A 8 -20.85 -47.34 1.73
N THR A 9 -20.10 -46.65 0.87
CA THR A 9 -19.20 -45.58 1.30
C THR A 9 -20.04 -44.47 1.92
N ARG A 10 -20.15 -44.50 3.24
CA ARG A 10 -20.76 -43.43 4.03
C ARG A 10 -19.82 -42.23 3.99
N SER A 11 -20.06 -41.30 3.08
CA SER A 11 -19.43 -39.98 3.12
C SER A 11 -19.78 -39.31 4.44
N PRO A 12 -18.82 -38.89 5.27
CA PRO A 12 -19.13 -38.19 6.51
C PRO A 12 -19.69 -36.82 6.13
N GLY A 13 -21.01 -36.65 6.24
CA GLY A 13 -21.64 -35.34 6.11
C GLY A 13 -20.96 -34.36 7.04
N VAL A 14 -20.60 -33.17 6.52
CA VAL A 14 -20.03 -32.09 7.32
C VAL A 14 -20.98 -31.82 8.48
N ARG A 15 -20.51 -32.04 9.70
CA ARG A 15 -21.32 -31.80 10.91
C ARG A 15 -21.57 -30.30 11.00
N THR A 16 -22.82 -29.88 11.18
CA THR A 16 -23.25 -28.48 11.34
C THR A 16 -22.30 -27.60 12.18
N PRO A 17 -21.78 -28.04 13.35
CA PRO A 17 -20.83 -27.22 14.12
C PRO A 17 -19.51 -26.94 13.40
N VAL A 18 -19.02 -27.86 12.55
CA VAL A 18 -17.80 -27.67 11.74
C VAL A 18 -18.05 -26.62 10.66
N LEU A 19 -19.22 -26.66 10.02
CA LEU A 19 -19.60 -25.63 9.04
C LEU A 19 -19.70 -24.25 9.69
N VAL A 20 -20.33 -24.16 10.86
CA VAL A 20 -20.45 -22.89 11.61
C VAL A 20 -19.08 -22.37 12.02
N ALA A 21 -18.20 -23.23 12.56
CA ALA A 21 -16.84 -22.83 12.91
C ALA A 21 -16.06 -22.33 11.68
N LEU A 22 -16.18 -23.00 10.54
CA LEU A 22 -15.54 -22.60 9.29
C LEU A 22 -16.03 -21.24 8.79
N LEU A 23 -17.35 -21.00 8.84
CA LEU A 23 -17.95 -19.72 8.44
C LEU A 23 -17.52 -18.57 9.36
N LEU A 24 -17.44 -18.81 10.67
CA LEU A 24 -16.95 -17.83 11.64
C LEU A 24 -15.46 -17.50 11.38
N SER A 25 -14.62 -18.52 11.19
CA SER A 25 -13.20 -18.30 10.89
C SER A 25 -12.99 -17.54 9.58
N ALA A 26 -13.74 -17.86 8.53
CA ALA A 26 -13.68 -17.15 7.26
C ALA A 26 -14.09 -15.67 7.42
N SER A 27 -15.12 -15.39 8.23
CA SER A 27 -15.60 -14.03 8.48
C SER A 27 -14.58 -13.19 9.26
N VAL A 28 -13.94 -13.78 10.28
CA VAL A 28 -12.86 -13.13 11.04
C VAL A 28 -11.67 -12.81 10.14
N LEU A 29 -11.25 -13.78 9.31
CA LEU A 29 -10.10 -13.60 8.41
C LEU A 29 -10.35 -12.52 7.34
N ALA A 30 -11.57 -12.49 6.78
CA ALA A 30 -11.97 -11.44 5.84
C ALA A 30 -12.00 -10.05 6.51
N GLY A 31 -12.37 -9.96 7.80
CA GLY A 31 -12.26 -8.75 8.60
C GLY A 31 -10.81 -8.29 8.79
N CYS A 32 -9.89 -9.21 9.11
CA CYS A 32 -8.48 -8.91 9.30
C CYS A 32 -7.76 -8.44 8.01
N ALA A 33 -8.21 -8.92 6.84
CA ALA A 33 -7.65 -8.52 5.55
C ALA A 33 -8.27 -7.23 4.99
N ARG A 34 -9.27 -6.65 5.66
CA ARG A 34 -9.98 -5.48 5.14
C ARG A 34 -9.15 -4.20 5.34
N ASN A 35 -8.78 -3.58 4.23
CA ASN A 35 -8.07 -2.30 4.20
C ASN A 35 -8.92 -1.25 3.45
N PRO A 36 -9.95 -0.65 4.08
CA PRO A 36 -10.75 0.37 3.43
C PRO A 36 -9.91 1.62 3.21
N VAL A 37 -10.10 2.28 2.07
CA VAL A 37 -9.49 3.59 1.83
C VAL A 37 -10.09 4.59 2.83
N PRO A 38 -9.27 5.35 3.57
CA PRO A 38 -9.76 6.42 4.42
C PRO A 38 -10.56 7.43 3.60
N GLU A 39 -11.75 7.78 4.07
CA GLU A 39 -12.52 8.88 3.50
C GLU A 39 -12.00 10.19 4.10
N PHE A 40 -11.65 11.14 3.22
CA PHE A 40 -11.21 12.47 3.62
C PHE A 40 -12.35 13.44 3.37
N SER A 41 -12.86 14.06 4.45
CA SER A 41 -13.77 15.20 4.32
C SER A 41 -12.96 16.45 4.02
N TYR A 42 -13.38 17.18 3.00
CA TYR A 42 -12.87 18.51 2.69
C TYR A 42 -13.82 19.57 3.26
N ASP A 43 -13.32 20.79 3.44
CA ASP A 43 -14.17 21.90 3.83
C ASP A 43 -15.19 22.19 2.71
N GLU A 44 -16.47 22.23 3.06
CA GLU A 44 -17.58 22.54 2.13
C GLU A 44 -17.46 23.94 1.51
N SER A 45 -16.73 24.83 2.18
CA SER A 45 -16.44 26.17 1.69
C SER A 45 -15.07 26.63 2.17
N VAL A 46 -14.26 27.13 1.23
CA VAL A 46 -12.96 27.74 1.52
C VAL A 46 -13.11 29.26 1.34
N PRO A 47 -12.73 30.10 2.33
CA PRO A 47 -12.73 31.55 2.16
C PRO A 47 -11.90 31.97 0.94
N PRO A 48 -12.29 33.04 0.23
CA PRO A 48 -11.52 33.52 -0.90
C PRO A 48 -10.11 33.92 -0.45
N LEU A 49 -9.11 33.49 -1.21
CA LEU A 49 -7.72 33.90 -1.00
C LEU A 49 -7.59 35.43 -1.19
N PRO A 50 -6.67 36.08 -0.45
CA PRO A 50 -6.38 37.49 -0.69
C PRO A 50 -5.88 37.68 -2.13
N SER A 51 -6.18 38.85 -2.71
CA SER A 51 -5.70 39.18 -4.05
C SER A 51 -4.18 39.03 -4.12
N PRO A 52 -3.64 38.30 -5.11
CA PRO A 52 -2.20 38.23 -5.29
C PRO A 52 -1.64 39.64 -5.48
N PRO A 53 -0.40 39.91 -5.03
CA PRO A 53 0.25 41.18 -5.30
C PRO A 53 0.26 41.42 -6.82
N ALA A 54 0.08 42.68 -7.23
CA ALA A 54 0.19 43.05 -8.64
C ALA A 54 1.53 42.54 -9.16
N SER A 55 1.50 41.68 -10.19
CA SER A 55 2.71 41.27 -10.87
C SER A 55 3.41 42.53 -11.36
N ALA A 56 4.65 42.74 -10.92
CA ALA A 56 5.50 43.75 -11.52
C ALA A 56 5.51 43.47 -13.03
N ALA A 57 5.39 44.51 -13.87
CA ALA A 57 5.51 44.37 -15.31
C ALA A 57 6.75 43.50 -15.61
N GLU A 58 6.51 42.33 -16.19
CA GLU A 58 7.47 41.24 -16.14
C GLU A 58 8.64 41.56 -17.09
N GLU A 59 9.71 42.14 -16.55
CA GLU A 59 10.98 42.34 -17.23
C GLU A 59 11.65 40.97 -17.41
N ARG A 60 11.13 40.19 -18.36
CA ARG A 60 11.59 38.86 -18.78
C ARG A 60 11.42 37.77 -17.72
N PRO A 61 10.76 36.65 -18.03
CA PRO A 61 10.62 35.55 -17.08
C PRO A 61 12.00 35.08 -16.60
N ARG A 62 12.18 35.01 -15.28
CA ARG A 62 13.42 34.53 -14.68
C ARG A 62 13.67 33.11 -15.17
N PRO A 63 14.92 32.75 -15.54
CA PRO A 63 15.24 31.36 -15.89
C PRO A 63 14.77 30.42 -14.77
N LEU A 64 14.03 29.39 -15.16
CA LEU A 64 13.58 28.36 -14.23
C LEU A 64 14.82 27.73 -13.57
N HIS A 65 14.78 27.56 -12.25
CA HIS A 65 15.86 26.85 -11.57
C HIS A 65 15.78 25.36 -11.96
N THR A 66 16.59 24.96 -12.94
CA THR A 66 16.73 23.55 -13.31
C THR A 66 17.79 22.91 -12.42
N PRO A 67 17.44 21.88 -11.63
CA PRO A 67 18.44 21.13 -10.89
C PRO A 67 19.42 20.46 -11.88
N PRO A 68 20.68 20.22 -11.48
CA PRO A 68 21.62 19.50 -12.33
C PRO A 68 21.09 18.11 -12.69
N VAL A 69 21.62 17.53 -13.77
CA VAL A 69 21.31 16.16 -14.17
C VAL A 69 21.61 15.22 -12.99
N TRP A 70 20.61 14.45 -12.58
CA TRP A 70 20.72 13.51 -11.47
C TRP A 70 20.87 12.09 -12.00
N THR A 71 21.63 11.27 -11.26
CA THR A 71 21.70 9.83 -11.48
C THR A 71 21.02 9.14 -10.29
N VAL A 72 20.19 8.14 -10.57
CA VAL A 72 19.55 7.32 -9.53
C VAL A 72 20.61 6.69 -8.61
N ALA A 73 20.41 6.79 -7.30
CA ALA A 73 21.18 6.02 -6.33
C ALA A 73 20.56 4.63 -6.20
N HIS A 74 21.38 3.57 -6.26
CA HIS A 74 20.92 2.19 -6.14
C HIS A 74 20.99 1.63 -4.70
N GLY A 75 21.36 2.45 -3.73
CA GLY A 75 21.60 2.01 -2.35
C GLY A 75 22.89 1.22 -2.20
N GLY A 76 22.93 0.32 -1.20
CA GLY A 76 24.04 -0.60 -0.93
C GLY A 76 23.70 -2.06 -1.23
N ALA A 77 24.66 -2.97 -1.02
CA ALA A 77 24.46 -4.41 -1.21
C ALA A 77 23.35 -4.96 -0.30
N ALA A 78 22.69 -6.05 -0.72
CA ALA A 78 21.56 -6.64 0.02
C ALA A 78 21.90 -6.90 1.50
N ALA A 79 21.07 -6.37 2.40
CA ALA A 79 21.29 -6.44 3.85
C ALA A 79 20.36 -7.46 4.52
N GLY A 80 20.94 -8.34 5.35
CA GLY A 80 20.20 -9.36 6.11
C GLY A 80 19.47 -8.82 7.35
N THR A 81 19.89 -7.69 7.89
CA THR A 81 19.30 -7.10 9.11
C THR A 81 18.23 -6.05 8.79
N PRO A 82 17.23 -5.85 9.67
CA PRO A 82 16.26 -4.76 9.51
C PRO A 82 16.91 -3.38 9.38
N THR A 83 17.88 -3.07 10.24
CA THR A 83 18.62 -1.79 10.21
C THR A 83 19.34 -1.58 8.88
N GLY A 84 20.06 -2.60 8.38
CA GLY A 84 20.78 -2.49 7.11
C GLY A 84 19.86 -2.31 5.89
N ARG A 85 18.64 -2.87 5.94
CA ARG A 85 17.64 -2.63 4.89
C ARG A 85 17.14 -1.18 4.89
N ILE A 86 16.93 -0.61 6.07
CA ILE A 86 16.54 0.80 6.23
C ILE A 86 17.67 1.71 5.72
N GLU A 87 18.92 1.41 6.07
CA GLU A 87 20.09 2.16 5.61
C GLU A 87 20.23 2.11 4.08
N ASN A 88 20.06 0.94 3.46
CA ASN A 88 20.10 0.79 2.01
C ASN A 88 18.96 1.55 1.32
N ALA A 89 17.74 1.49 1.86
CA ALA A 89 16.59 2.22 1.34
C ALA A 89 16.84 3.74 1.43
N ASN A 90 17.35 4.21 2.57
CA ASN A 90 17.71 5.61 2.75
C ASN A 90 18.82 6.03 1.78
N ALA A 91 19.83 5.20 1.57
CA ALA A 91 20.90 5.47 0.61
C ALA A 91 20.41 5.53 -0.84
N ALA A 92 19.43 4.70 -1.23
CA ALA A 92 18.79 4.76 -2.54
C ALA A 92 17.89 5.99 -2.70
N ALA A 93 17.26 6.45 -1.63
CA ALA A 93 16.38 7.62 -1.61
C ALA A 93 17.11 8.96 -1.41
N ARG A 94 18.43 8.97 -1.16
CA ARG A 94 19.18 10.20 -0.92
C ARG A 94 19.16 11.11 -2.14
N VAL A 95 18.56 12.29 -1.96
CA VAL A 95 18.64 13.45 -2.87
C VAL A 95 19.66 14.42 -2.27
N GLU A 96 20.95 14.19 -2.50
CA GLU A 96 21.99 15.16 -2.14
C GLU A 96 22.53 15.82 -3.42
N PRO A 97 22.72 17.15 -3.43
CA PRO A 97 23.45 17.82 -4.50
C PRO A 97 24.87 17.23 -4.56
N ARG A 98 25.17 16.44 -5.58
CA ARG A 98 26.54 16.02 -5.87
C ARG A 98 27.31 17.29 -6.27
N ARG A 99 28.40 17.56 -5.56
CA ARG A 99 29.29 18.70 -5.81
C ARG A 99 30.03 18.55 -7.13
#